data_AF-A0A9D6QLL2-F1
#
_entry.id   AF-A0A9D6QLL2-F1
#
_cell.length_a   1.000
_cell.length_b   1.000
_cell.length_c   1.000
_cell.angle_alpha   90.00
_cell.angle_beta   90.00
_cell.angle_gamma   90.00
#
_symmetry.space_group_name_H-M   'P 1'
#
loop_
_entity.id
_entity.type
_entity.pdbx_description
1 polymer ?
#
loop_
_entity_poly.entity_id
_entity_poly.type
_entity_poly.pdbx_seq_one_letter_code
_entity_poly.pdbx_strand_id
1 'polypeptide(L)'
;MERTKLLELVQRSLGLKHKLKVHDTMPRADTHEEIAANSLARWELEDELAAIEELIRGARAESVAEKRAQIEKKGVKKKTKKGD
;
A
#
# COMPACT_ATOMS: atom_id res chain seq x y z
N MET A 1 -11.95 -4.41 -5.56
CA MET A 1 -11.50 -5.17 -4.35
C MET A 1 -12.44 -4.91 -3.16
N GLU A 2 -12.73 -5.91 -2.32
CA GLU A 2 -13.53 -5.72 -1.10
C GLU A 2 -12.82 -4.83 -0.07
N ARG A 3 -13.56 -4.00 0.65
CA ARG A 3 -13.01 -3.02 1.62
C ARG A 3 -12.23 -3.70 2.76
N THR A 4 -12.71 -4.83 3.25
CA THR A 4 -12.06 -5.64 4.29
C THR A 4 -10.69 -6.12 3.83
N LYS A 5 -10.62 -6.76 2.66
CA LYS A 5 -9.37 -7.20 2.03
C LYS A 5 -8.39 -6.04 1.79
N LEU A 6 -8.89 -4.88 1.37
CA LEU A 6 -8.04 -3.69 1.23
C LEU A 6 -7.45 -3.22 2.57
N LEU A 7 -8.25 -3.23 3.64
CA LEU A 7 -7.77 -2.87 4.99
C LEU A 7 -6.72 -3.86 5.49
N GLU A 8 -6.90 -5.16 5.27
CA GLU A 8 -5.92 -6.19 5.62
C GLU A 8 -4.60 -5.98 4.87
N LEU A 9 -4.65 -5.71 3.57
CA LEU A 9 -3.45 -5.41 2.77
C LEU A 9 -2.73 -4.15 3.29
N VAL A 10 -3.48 -3.10 3.64
CA VAL A 10 -2.91 -1.88 4.24
C VAL A 10 -2.25 -2.20 5.58
N GLN A 11 -2.92 -2.93 6.47
CA GLN A 11 -2.35 -3.33 7.76
C GLN A 11 -1.07 -4.17 7.59
N ARG A 12 -1.08 -5.13 6.66
CA ARG A 12 0.09 -5.95 6.33
C ARG A 12 1.24 -5.09 5.80
N SER A 13 0.97 -4.15 4.89
CA SER A 13 2.00 -3.22 4.37
C SER A 13 2.66 -2.40 5.48
N LEU A 14 1.89 -1.96 6.49
CA LEU A 14 2.43 -1.24 7.65
C LEU A 14 3.31 -2.14 8.52
N GLY A 15 2.90 -3.40 8.72
CA GLY A 15 3.69 -4.40 9.43
C GLY A 15 5.02 -4.68 8.74
N LEU A 16 5.03 -4.81 7.41
CA LEU A 16 6.27 -5.01 6.64
C LEU A 16 7.20 -3.80 6.71
N LYS A 17 6.66 -2.57 6.58
CA LYS A 17 7.44 -1.34 6.77
C LYS A 17 8.08 -1.26 8.15
N HIS A 18 7.38 -1.70 9.18
CA HIS A 18 7.95 -1.79 10.53
C HIS A 18 9.09 -2.80 10.60
N LYS A 19 8.93 -4.01 10.04
CA LYS A 19 10.00 -5.03 10.00
C LYS A 19 11.25 -4.53 9.25
N LEU A 20 11.06 -3.86 8.12
CA LEU A 20 12.16 -3.25 7.36
C LEU A 20 12.91 -2.21 8.19
N LYS A 21 12.17 -1.37 8.94
CA LYS A 21 12.78 -0.42 9.87
C LYS A 21 13.54 -1.10 11.00
N VAL A 22 13.05 -2.25 11.49
CA VAL A 22 13.79 -3.06 12.47
C VAL A 22 15.12 -3.51 11.86
N HIS A 23 15.12 -4.05 10.63
CA HIS A 23 16.35 -4.40 9.91
C HIS A 23 17.33 -3.22 9.77
N ASP A 24 16.85 -2.00 9.53
CA ASP A 24 17.71 -0.80 9.47
C ASP A 24 18.37 -0.46 10.81
N THR A 25 17.75 -0.87 11.92
CA THR A 25 18.23 -0.60 13.29
C THR A 25 18.98 -1.77 13.93
N MET A 26 19.06 -2.92 13.25
CA MET A 26 19.77 -4.08 13.77
C MET A 26 21.28 -3.81 13.83
N PRO A 27 21.99 -4.41 14.81
CA PRO A 27 23.45 -4.44 14.81
C PRO A 27 23.98 -4.96 13.48
N ARG A 28 25.16 -4.46 13.08
CA ARG A 28 25.82 -4.98 11.88
C ARG A 28 26.16 -6.45 12.10
N ALA A 29 25.95 -7.26 11.06
CA ALA A 29 26.40 -8.64 11.03
C ALA A 29 27.93 -8.70 11.05
N ASP A 30 28.47 -9.66 11.80
CA ASP A 30 29.91 -9.82 11.98
C ASP A 30 30.50 -10.83 10.98
N THR A 31 29.65 -11.70 10.42
CA THR A 31 30.06 -12.72 9.45
C THR A 31 29.43 -12.52 8.07
N HIS A 32 30.10 -13.01 7.03
CA HIS A 32 29.56 -12.99 5.66
C HIS A 32 28.25 -13.77 5.54
N GLU A 33 28.11 -14.87 6.29
CA GLU A 33 26.88 -15.68 6.33
C GLU A 33 25.72 -14.90 6.93
N GLU A 34 25.95 -14.19 8.04
CA GLU A 34 24.95 -13.31 8.65
C GLU A 34 24.58 -12.13 7.75
N ILE A 35 25.55 -11.54 7.05
CA ILE A 35 25.29 -10.47 6.06
C ILE A 35 24.37 -11.01 4.96
N ALA A 36 24.67 -12.19 4.41
CA ALA A 36 23.87 -12.81 3.36
C ALA A 36 22.45 -13.13 3.85
N ALA A 37 22.32 -13.73 5.05
CA ALA A 37 21.03 -14.04 5.65
C ALA A 37 20.18 -12.78 5.90
N ASN A 38 20.78 -11.73 6.47
CA ASN A 38 20.09 -10.46 6.71
C ASN A 38 19.67 -9.77 5.40
N SER A 39 20.52 -9.83 4.37
CA SER A 39 20.23 -9.24 3.07
C SER A 39 19.09 -9.97 2.37
N LEU A 40 19.09 -11.31 2.43
CA LEU A 40 18.03 -12.14 1.88
C LEU A 40 16.69 -11.86 2.57
N ALA A 41 16.68 -11.88 3.91
CA ALA A 41 15.47 -11.61 4.69
C ALA A 41 14.90 -10.21 4.40
N ARG A 42 15.77 -9.19 4.28
CA ARG A 42 15.35 -7.84 3.89
C ARG A 42 14.73 -7.84 2.49
N TRP A 43 15.38 -8.49 1.53
CA TRP A 43 14.91 -8.54 0.14
C TRP A 43 13.53 -9.19 0.02
N GLU A 44 13.29 -10.28 0.74
CA GLU A 44 11.96 -10.93 0.79
C GLU A 44 10.88 -9.99 1.33
N LEU A 45 11.18 -9.22 2.38
CA LEU A 45 10.25 -8.23 2.94
C LEU A 45 9.97 -7.07 1.97
N GLU A 46 10.98 -6.61 1.24
CA GLU A 46 10.84 -5.54 0.24
C GLU A 46 10.01 -6.01 -0.96
N ASP A 47 10.23 -7.23 -1.46
CA ASP A 47 9.47 -7.82 -2.56
C ASP A 47 8.01 -8.03 -2.17
N GLU A 48 7.74 -8.59 -0.99
CA GLU A 48 6.38 -8.75 -0.48
C GLU A 48 5.67 -7.40 -0.33
N LEU A 49 6.37 -6.39 0.19
CA LEU A 49 5.82 -5.05 0.33
C LEU A 49 5.47 -4.45 -1.04
N ALA A 50 6.36 -4.57 -2.02
CA ALA A 50 6.15 -4.08 -3.38
C ALA A 50 4.91 -4.73 -4.02
N ALA A 51 4.76 -6.06 -3.89
CA ALA A 51 3.60 -6.78 -4.39
C ALA A 51 2.28 -6.28 -3.75
N ILE A 52 2.27 -6.05 -2.44
CA ILE A 52 1.09 -5.52 -1.74
C ILE A 52 0.77 -4.09 -2.19
N GLU A 53 1.77 -3.23 -2.32
CA GLU A 53 1.57 -1.85 -2.76
C GLU A 53 1.04 -1.78 -4.19
N GLU A 54 1.45 -2.69 -5.07
CA GLU A 54 0.90 -2.80 -6.43
C GLU A 54 -0.59 -3.17 -6.41
N LEU A 55 -0.98 -4.16 -5.58
CA LEU A 55 -2.39 -4.53 -5.41
C LEU A 55 -3.25 -3.37 -4.89
N ILE A 56 -2.74 -2.61 -3.91
CA ILE A 56 -3.43 -1.43 -3.36
C ILE A 56 -3.57 -0.34 -4.43
N ARG A 57 -2.52 -0.12 -5.23
CA ARG A 57 -2.51 0.86 -6.32
C ARG A 57 -3.53 0.52 -7.39
N GLY A 58 -3.59 -0.74 -7.81
CA GLY A 58 -4.60 -1.25 -8.75
C GLY A 58 -6.02 -1.01 -8.23
N ALA A 59 -6.31 -1.41 -6.99
CA ALA A 59 -7.62 -1.20 -6.37
C ALA A 59 -8.02 0.28 -6.29
N ARG A 60 -7.05 1.17 -6.03
CA ARG A 60 -7.29 2.62 -6.01
C ARG A 60 -7.61 3.15 -7.41
N ALA A 61 -6.89 2.70 -8.43
CA ALA A 61 -7.12 3.11 -9.81
C ALA A 61 -8.53 2.72 -10.27
N GLU A 62 -8.96 1.48 -9.98
CA GLU A 62 -10.32 0.99 -10.23
C GLU A 62 -11.37 1.88 -9.56
N SER A 63 -11.22 2.13 -8.26
CA SER A 63 -12.17 2.96 -7.50
C SER A 63 -12.27 4.39 -8.03
N VAL A 64 -11.15 4.97 -8.49
CA VAL A 64 -11.15 6.30 -9.11
C VAL A 64 -11.85 6.27 -10.45
N ALA A 65 -11.60 5.27 -11.29
CA ALA A 65 -12.26 5.11 -12.58
C ALA A 65 -13.79 4.95 -12.42
N GLU A 66 -14.23 4.13 -11.47
CA GLU A 66 -15.66 3.98 -11.13
C GLU A 66 -16.28 5.30 -10.70
N LYS A 67 -15.62 6.04 -9.80
CA LYS A 67 -16.11 7.35 -9.33
C LYS A 67 -16.20 8.37 -10.46
N ARG A 68 -15.20 8.40 -11.36
CA ARG A 68 -15.22 9.26 -12.56
C ARG A 68 -16.41 8.92 -13.45
N ALA A 69 -16.60 7.64 -13.77
CA ALA A 69 -17.73 7.19 -14.58
C ALA A 69 -19.09 7.51 -13.93
N GLN A 70 -19.21 7.41 -12.61
CA GLN A 70 -20.43 7.80 -11.90
C GLN A 70 -20.69 9.32 -11.95
N ILE A 71 -19.65 10.14 -11.83
CA ILE A 71 -19.77 11.61 -11.93
C ILE A 71 -20.21 12.02 -13.34
N GLU A 72 -19.60 11.43 -14.37
CA GLU A 72 -19.92 11.68 -15.78
C GLU A 72 -21.37 11.27 -16.11
N LYS A 73 -21.83 10.11 -15.63
CA LYS A 73 -23.21 9.64 -15.84
C LYS A 73 -24.27 10.46 -15.10
N LYS A 74 -23.98 10.91 -13.87
CA LYS A 74 -24.98 11.60 -13.02
C LYS A 74 -25.06 13.10 -13.29
N GLY A 75 -24.11 13.66 -14.03
CA GLY A 75 -23.93 15.10 -14.16
C GLY A 75 -23.56 15.74 -12.82
N VAL A 76 -22.72 16.77 -12.83
CA VAL A 76 -22.44 17.54 -11.62
C VAL A 76 -23.73 18.28 -11.26
N LYS A 77 -24.51 17.78 -10.29
CA LYS A 77 -25.57 18.57 -9.65
C LYS A 77 -24.89 19.74 -8.95
N LYS A 78 -24.73 20.86 -9.67
CA LYS A 78 -24.38 22.16 -9.10
C LYS A 78 -25.42 22.43 -8.01
N LYS A 79 -25.03 22.31 -6.74
CA LYS A 79 -25.82 22.88 -5.65
C LYS A 79 -25.79 24.39 -5.87
N THR A 80 -26.78 24.91 -6.58
CA THR A 80 -27.06 26.34 -6.61
C THR A 80 -27.35 26.74 -5.16
N LYS A 81 -26.39 27.44 -4.55
CA LYS A 81 -26.61 28.19 -3.30
C LYS A 81 -27.78 29.14 -3.60
N LYS A 82 -28.99 28.81 -3.12
CA LYS A 82 -30.06 29.80 -2.99
C LYS A 82 -29.56 30.75 -1.91
N GLY A 83 -29.22 31.97 -2.31
CA GLY A 83 -29.03 33.06 -1.38
C GLY A 83 -30.38 33.43 -0.80
N ASP A 84 -30.42 33.57 0.52
CA ASP A 84 -31.28 34.52 1.24
C ASP A 84 -30.36 35.63 1.74
#